data_AF-A0A171B415-F1
#
_entry.id   AF-A0A171B415-F1
#
_cell.length_a   1.000
_cell.length_b   1.000
_cell.length_c   1.000
_cell.angle_alpha   90.00
_cell.angle_beta   90.00
_cell.angle_gamma   90.00
#
_symmetry.space_group_name_H-M   'P 1'
#
loop_
_entity.id
_entity.type
_entity.pdbx_description
1 polymer ?
#
loop_
_entity_poly.entity_id
_entity_poly.type
_entity_poly.pdbx_seq_one_letter_code
_entity_poly.pdbx_strand_id
1 'polypeptide(L)'
;MIEHVVAEVLLSGGLAAACGALAVRTRGRNAAVRALHAAEDEVVKARIEAARDLEKAQLLFAQDTEELRRQITVNAEWYQTALEETRHLVGQRLPALLDAETRSGSDVVVPGLLHPLLKGTPFEELHQAVEDLVREALQSARAGVGRAARAGVRGMADEAQAFLTRLQIKIDEELDRHPAASAYHQSLIDIDHVATRSLHTVQRLRILTGSWPGTQRADCTFREIVESARGRIGPYDRVDHTYLPEVGELFVEGRVVEPIVVALTELLANATDYSSDPVSVYVQRVQAGYRIVVEDTGLGMNHFQRTAAERLLSHRAVFDVTTLEDERKLGFAVIGRLTHDYGFRVDVSAPSAGGGVKAVLVVPDGLMSRSAAQAGTRTASREAPAVPPAGGSDAPGLPGGAPPDPPAAEASSGQAGPVAAELTEPTGPAEAAVPLTTALGLPKRQPRDPGAAPRPSLPSQEALTDSGDPAALAEGFEQMRRALSEGYGDSDTDPGGRSRT
;
A
#
# COMPACT_ATOMS: atom_id res chain seq x y z
N MET A 1 40.98 -55.94 -132.72
CA MET A 1 40.43 -54.56 -132.82
C MET A 1 39.45 -54.22 -131.69
N ILE A 2 38.91 -55.19 -130.93
CA ILE A 2 37.95 -54.95 -129.83
C ILE A 2 38.66 -54.61 -128.50
N GLU A 3 39.92 -55.05 -128.30
CA GLU A 3 40.64 -54.82 -127.03
C GLU A 3 41.14 -53.38 -126.83
N HIS A 4 41.40 -52.61 -127.89
CA HIS A 4 41.95 -51.25 -127.77
C HIS A 4 40.92 -50.17 -127.42
N VAL A 5 39.68 -50.28 -127.91
CA VAL A 5 38.61 -49.29 -127.64
C VAL A 5 38.04 -49.44 -126.22
N VAL A 6 38.02 -50.67 -125.70
CA VAL A 6 37.60 -50.95 -124.32
C VAL A 6 38.61 -50.36 -123.31
N ALA A 7 39.91 -50.34 -123.65
CA ALA A 7 40.94 -49.77 -122.79
C ALA A 7 40.83 -48.24 -122.63
N GLU A 8 40.56 -47.47 -123.69
CA GLU A 8 40.43 -46.00 -123.62
C GLU A 8 39.17 -45.52 -122.89
N VAL A 9 38.04 -46.21 -123.05
CA VAL A 9 36.79 -45.89 -122.32
C VAL A 9 36.92 -46.27 -120.83
N LEU A 10 37.61 -47.37 -120.51
CA LEU A 10 37.90 -47.74 -119.12
C LEU A 10 38.92 -46.81 -118.46
N LEU A 11 39.93 -46.34 -119.20
CA LEU A 11 40.92 -45.37 -118.70
C LEU A 11 40.29 -44.00 -118.44
N SER A 12 39.48 -43.48 -119.36
CA SER A 12 38.79 -42.18 -119.20
C SER A 12 37.70 -42.22 -118.11
N GLY A 13 36.94 -43.32 -118.02
CA GLY A 13 35.98 -43.56 -116.93
C GLY A 13 36.66 -43.73 -115.56
N GLY A 14 37.80 -44.43 -115.51
CA GLY A 14 38.60 -44.61 -114.29
C GLY A 14 39.22 -43.30 -113.78
N LEU A 15 39.67 -42.43 -114.68
CA LEU A 15 40.25 -41.12 -114.34
C LEU A 15 39.17 -40.14 -113.86
N ALA A 16 37.99 -40.13 -114.50
CA ALA A 16 36.84 -39.35 -114.03
C ALA A 16 36.30 -39.84 -112.67
N ALA A 17 36.24 -41.17 -112.46
CA ALA A 17 35.87 -41.77 -111.18
C ALA A 17 36.90 -41.47 -110.09
N ALA A 18 38.20 -41.52 -110.40
CA ALA A 18 39.27 -41.16 -109.47
C ALA A 18 39.22 -39.68 -109.10
N CYS A 19 39.03 -38.77 -110.06
CA CYS A 19 38.84 -37.34 -109.81
C CYS A 19 37.57 -37.05 -109.00
N GLY A 20 36.46 -37.73 -109.29
CA GLY A 20 35.21 -37.64 -108.51
C GLY A 20 35.39 -38.12 -107.07
N ALA A 21 36.07 -39.25 -106.87
CA ALA A 21 36.41 -39.78 -105.54
C ALA A 21 37.33 -38.83 -104.75
N LEU A 22 38.31 -38.20 -105.43
CA LEU A 22 39.19 -37.21 -104.83
C LEU A 22 38.44 -35.92 -104.45
N ALA A 23 37.50 -35.47 -105.29
CA ALA A 23 36.63 -34.33 -105.02
C ALA A 23 35.66 -34.59 -103.86
N VAL A 24 35.09 -35.80 -103.76
CA VAL A 24 34.26 -36.21 -102.62
C VAL A 24 35.09 -36.31 -101.34
N ARG A 25 36.30 -36.89 -101.41
CA ARG A 25 37.22 -37.01 -100.26
C ARG A 25 37.68 -35.65 -99.76
N THR A 26 37.99 -34.71 -100.65
CA THR A 26 38.39 -33.34 -100.29
C THR A 26 37.23 -32.52 -99.74
N ARG A 27 36.02 -32.65 -100.32
CA ARG A 27 34.80 -32.04 -99.75
C ARG A 27 34.46 -32.61 -98.37
N GLY A 28 34.56 -33.93 -98.18
CA GLY A 28 34.36 -34.58 -96.89
C GLY A 28 35.39 -34.11 -95.84
N ARG A 29 36.66 -34.01 -96.23
CA ARG A 29 37.72 -33.45 -95.36
C ARG A 29 37.44 -31.99 -94.99
N ASN A 30 37.08 -31.15 -95.96
CA ASN A 30 36.77 -29.75 -95.70
C ASN A 30 35.46 -29.57 -94.90
N ALA A 31 34.50 -30.50 -95.02
CA ALA A 31 33.32 -30.53 -94.17
C ALA A 31 33.65 -30.93 -92.72
N ALA A 32 34.49 -31.95 -92.53
CA ALA A 32 34.96 -32.39 -91.22
C ALA A 32 35.76 -31.29 -90.49
N VAL A 33 36.67 -30.60 -91.20
CA VAL A 33 37.43 -29.46 -90.64
C VAL A 33 36.50 -28.31 -90.25
N ARG A 34 35.47 -28.01 -91.05
CA ARG A 34 34.46 -26.99 -90.69
C ARG A 34 33.62 -27.40 -89.49
N ALA A 35 33.26 -28.67 -89.38
CA ALA A 35 32.55 -29.20 -88.21
C ALA A 35 33.42 -29.14 -86.93
N LEU A 36 34.73 -29.41 -87.06
CA LEU A 36 35.68 -29.28 -85.96
C LEU A 36 35.80 -27.82 -85.49
N HIS A 37 36.02 -26.87 -86.39
CA HIS A 37 36.08 -25.45 -86.03
C HIS A 37 34.76 -24.95 -85.43
N ALA A 38 33.61 -25.40 -85.96
CA ALA A 38 32.31 -25.05 -85.38
C ALA A 38 32.14 -25.62 -83.95
N ALA A 39 32.62 -26.84 -83.70
CA ALA A 39 32.60 -27.43 -82.35
C ALA A 39 33.56 -26.71 -81.40
N GLU A 40 34.75 -26.30 -81.86
CA GLU A 40 35.70 -25.49 -81.10
C GLU A 40 35.10 -24.12 -80.75
N ASP A 41 34.44 -23.45 -81.69
CA ASP A 41 33.74 -22.19 -81.47
C ASP A 41 32.62 -22.31 -80.44
N GLU A 42 31.84 -23.40 -80.47
CA GLU A 42 30.79 -23.67 -79.47
C GLU A 42 31.37 -23.91 -78.07
N VAL A 43 32.48 -24.65 -77.95
CA VAL A 43 33.18 -24.84 -76.66
C VAL A 43 33.72 -23.52 -76.12
N VAL A 44 34.27 -22.66 -77.00
CA VAL A 44 34.75 -21.33 -76.61
C VAL A 44 33.59 -20.46 -76.12
N LYS A 45 32.45 -20.44 -76.83
CA LYS A 45 31.24 -19.72 -76.39
C LYS A 45 30.74 -20.21 -75.03
N ALA A 46 30.58 -21.52 -74.87
CA ALA A 46 30.12 -22.13 -73.63
C ALA A 46 31.04 -21.80 -72.44
N ARG A 47 32.37 -21.74 -72.66
CA ARG A 47 33.33 -21.30 -71.63
C ARG A 47 33.17 -19.83 -71.26
N ILE A 48 32.94 -18.96 -72.25
CA ILE A 48 32.72 -17.52 -72.01
C ILE A 48 31.41 -17.30 -71.23
N GLU A 49 30.35 -18.05 -71.56
CA GLU A 49 29.07 -18.00 -70.83
C GLU A 49 29.23 -18.51 -69.40
N ALA A 50 29.86 -19.66 -69.20
CA ALA A 50 30.13 -20.20 -67.87
C ALA A 50 31.01 -19.26 -67.01
N ALA A 51 31.99 -18.57 -67.62
CA ALA A 51 32.80 -17.58 -66.92
C ALA A 51 31.98 -16.35 -66.49
N ARG A 52 31.07 -15.86 -67.35
CA ARG A 52 30.16 -14.75 -67.01
C ARG A 52 29.18 -15.14 -65.91
N ASP A 53 28.66 -16.36 -65.94
CA ASP A 53 27.72 -16.82 -64.92
C ASP A 53 28.40 -17.03 -63.58
N LEU A 54 29.66 -17.51 -63.58
CA LEU A 54 30.49 -17.58 -62.37
C LEU A 54 30.77 -16.19 -61.79
N GLU A 55 31.13 -15.21 -62.63
CA GLU A 55 31.38 -13.82 -62.21
C GLU A 55 30.12 -13.20 -61.60
N LYS A 56 28.96 -13.37 -62.24
CA LYS A 56 27.67 -12.94 -61.68
C LYS A 56 27.36 -13.61 -60.34
N ALA A 57 27.58 -14.91 -60.22
CA ALA A 57 27.34 -15.65 -58.98
C ALA A 57 28.27 -15.17 -57.85
N GLN A 58 29.53 -14.87 -58.15
CA GLN A 58 30.48 -14.29 -57.19
C GLN A 58 30.06 -12.90 -56.73
N LEU A 59 29.59 -12.05 -57.65
CA LEU A 59 29.08 -10.72 -57.32
C LEU A 59 27.84 -10.77 -56.41
N LEU A 60 26.87 -11.65 -56.73
CA LEU A 60 25.68 -11.84 -55.90
C LEU A 60 26.05 -12.33 -54.50
N PHE A 61 26.94 -13.33 -54.40
CA PHE A 61 27.40 -13.84 -53.10
C PHE A 61 28.12 -12.76 -52.27
N ALA A 62 28.92 -11.91 -52.92
CA ALA A 62 29.57 -10.78 -52.26
C ALA A 62 28.55 -9.76 -51.72
N GLN A 63 27.50 -9.44 -52.50
CA GLN A 63 26.42 -8.56 -52.06
C GLN A 63 25.63 -9.14 -50.89
N ASP A 64 25.24 -10.41 -50.97
CA ASP A 64 24.49 -11.09 -49.90
C ASP A 64 25.29 -11.18 -48.60
N THR A 65 26.61 -11.47 -48.70
CA THR A 65 27.48 -11.51 -47.53
C THR A 65 27.71 -10.13 -46.91
N GLU A 66 27.76 -9.07 -47.71
CA GLU A 66 27.85 -7.69 -47.23
C GLU A 66 26.56 -7.24 -46.52
N GLU A 67 25.39 -7.53 -47.09
CA GLU A 67 24.10 -7.21 -46.46
C GLU A 67 23.91 -8.01 -45.16
N LEU A 68 24.27 -9.30 -45.14
CA LEU A 68 24.20 -10.11 -43.93
C LEU A 68 25.12 -9.57 -42.83
N ARG A 69 26.34 -9.16 -43.17
CA ARG A 69 27.26 -8.51 -42.22
C ARG A 69 26.66 -7.21 -41.69
N ARG A 70 26.07 -6.39 -42.56
CA ARG A 70 25.40 -5.15 -42.15
C ARG A 70 24.26 -5.42 -41.17
N GLN A 71 23.42 -6.41 -41.45
CA GLN A 71 22.32 -6.81 -40.55
C GLN A 71 22.83 -7.34 -39.21
N ILE A 72 23.89 -8.16 -39.20
CA ILE A 72 24.50 -8.64 -37.96
C ILE A 72 25.00 -7.48 -37.10
N THR A 73 25.69 -6.51 -37.71
CA THR A 73 26.18 -5.33 -36.98
C THR A 73 25.03 -4.51 -36.40
N VAL A 74 24.01 -4.20 -37.20
CA VAL A 74 22.83 -3.45 -36.74
C VAL A 74 22.10 -4.19 -35.61
N ASN A 75 21.90 -5.50 -35.74
CA ASN A 75 21.25 -6.31 -34.70
C ASN A 75 22.08 -6.38 -33.42
N ALA A 76 23.41 -6.48 -33.54
CA ALA A 76 24.31 -6.49 -32.38
C ALA A 76 24.27 -5.15 -31.63
N GLU A 77 24.27 -4.02 -32.35
CA GLU A 77 24.10 -2.69 -31.78
C GLU A 77 22.75 -2.58 -31.06
N TRP A 78 21.66 -2.98 -31.71
CA TRP A 78 20.32 -2.97 -31.13
C TRP A 78 20.23 -3.79 -29.84
N TYR A 79 20.85 -4.98 -29.84
CA TYR A 79 20.90 -5.84 -28.65
C TYR A 79 21.69 -5.21 -27.50
N GLN A 80 22.83 -4.55 -27.78
CA GLN A 80 23.59 -3.84 -26.76
C GLN A 80 22.81 -2.64 -26.20
N THR A 81 22.17 -1.85 -27.06
CA THR A 81 21.30 -0.74 -26.63
C THR A 81 20.18 -1.25 -25.71
N ALA A 82 19.50 -2.34 -26.10
CA ALA A 82 18.47 -2.94 -25.27
C ALA A 82 19.02 -3.40 -23.91
N LEU A 83 20.17 -4.08 -23.87
CA LEU A 83 20.79 -4.49 -22.61
C LEU A 83 21.17 -3.31 -21.71
N GLU A 84 21.73 -2.25 -22.27
CA GLU A 84 22.08 -1.04 -21.53
C GLU A 84 20.84 -0.34 -20.98
N GLU A 85 19.78 -0.24 -21.78
CA GLU A 85 18.51 0.34 -21.32
C GLU A 85 17.87 -0.52 -20.23
N THR A 86 17.90 -1.85 -20.32
CA THR A 86 17.40 -2.73 -19.23
C THR A 86 18.23 -2.56 -17.97
N ARG A 87 19.56 -2.45 -18.08
CA ARG A 87 20.42 -2.15 -16.91
C ARG A 87 20.10 -0.78 -16.31
N HIS A 88 19.80 0.22 -17.14
CA HIS A 88 19.39 1.55 -16.69
C HIS A 88 18.01 1.52 -15.99
N LEU A 89 17.05 0.76 -16.54
CA LEU A 89 15.76 0.52 -15.89
C LEU A 89 15.95 -0.05 -14.49
N VAL A 90 16.70 -1.15 -14.37
CA VAL A 90 16.89 -1.85 -13.10
C VAL A 90 17.78 -1.09 -12.12
N GLY A 91 18.84 -0.46 -12.62
CA GLY A 91 19.88 0.17 -11.80
C GLY A 91 19.61 1.63 -11.43
N GLN A 92 18.76 2.34 -12.15
CA GLN A 92 18.51 3.77 -11.95
C GLN A 92 17.03 4.10 -11.85
N ARG A 93 16.22 3.72 -12.86
CA ARG A 93 14.82 4.15 -12.96
C ARG A 93 13.92 3.52 -11.89
N LEU A 94 13.97 2.19 -11.73
CA LEU A 94 13.18 1.49 -10.72
C LEU A 94 13.55 1.92 -9.29
N PRO A 95 14.84 2.03 -8.89
CA PRO A 95 15.21 2.61 -7.60
C PRO A 95 14.69 4.03 -7.39
N ALA A 96 14.84 4.91 -8.39
CA ALA A 96 14.33 6.28 -8.31
C ALA A 96 12.79 6.32 -8.18
N LEU A 97 12.08 5.41 -8.87
CA LEU A 97 10.63 5.25 -8.74
C LEU A 97 10.24 4.79 -7.33
N LEU A 98 10.95 3.80 -6.78
CA LEU A 98 10.74 3.35 -5.39
C LEU A 98 10.97 4.49 -4.39
N ASP A 99 12.02 5.29 -4.58
CA ASP A 99 12.34 6.43 -3.73
C ASP A 99 11.30 7.54 -3.81
N ALA A 100 10.90 7.93 -5.03
CA ALA A 100 9.87 8.92 -5.28
C ALA A 100 8.53 8.53 -4.65
N GLU A 101 8.19 7.24 -4.72
CA GLU A 101 6.96 6.73 -4.13
C GLU A 101 7.05 6.62 -2.61
N THR A 102 8.16 6.15 -2.04
CA THR A 102 8.28 5.87 -0.58
C THR A 102 8.44 7.11 0.27
N ARG A 103 9.11 8.14 -0.24
CA ARG A 103 9.30 9.40 0.46
C ARG A 103 8.23 10.39 0.01
N SER A 104 7.09 10.39 0.72
CA SER A 104 6.05 11.40 0.52
C SER A 104 6.66 12.81 0.58
N GLY A 105 6.60 13.54 -0.54
CA GLY A 105 7.09 14.92 -0.64
C GLY A 105 8.56 15.11 -1.07
N SER A 106 9.25 14.07 -1.53
CA SER A 106 10.59 14.22 -2.10
C SER A 106 10.52 14.53 -3.60
N ASP A 107 11.24 15.57 -4.05
CA ASP A 107 11.37 15.98 -5.46
C ASP A 107 12.30 15.02 -6.25
N VAL A 108 12.10 13.71 -6.07
CA VAL A 108 12.88 12.68 -6.78
C VAL A 108 12.34 12.58 -8.20
N VAL A 109 13.10 13.12 -9.14
CA VAL A 109 12.80 13.00 -10.55
C VAL A 109 13.25 11.60 -11.03
N VAL A 110 12.30 10.79 -11.49
CA VAL A 110 12.59 9.49 -12.10
C VAL A 110 13.25 9.73 -13.46
N PRO A 111 14.47 9.20 -13.71
CA PRO A 111 15.14 9.34 -15.00
C PRO A 111 14.32 8.73 -16.15
N GLY A 112 14.40 9.33 -17.34
CA GLY A 112 13.81 8.77 -18.56
C GLY A 112 14.65 7.66 -19.19
N LEU A 113 14.28 7.26 -20.42
CA LEU A 113 15.07 6.35 -21.25
C LEU A 113 16.52 6.85 -21.41
N LEU A 114 17.49 5.95 -21.31
CA LEU A 114 18.91 6.24 -21.59
C LEU A 114 19.13 6.43 -23.10
N HIS A 115 18.48 5.59 -23.92
CA HIS A 115 18.63 5.57 -25.37
C HIS A 115 17.35 6.06 -26.08
N PRO A 116 17.34 7.29 -26.61
CA PRO A 116 16.15 7.87 -27.25
C PRO A 116 15.64 7.09 -28.47
N LEU A 117 16.49 6.29 -29.11
CA LEU A 117 16.13 5.44 -30.24
C LEU A 117 15.12 4.33 -29.90
N LEU A 118 14.97 4.00 -28.62
CA LEU A 118 14.00 3.01 -28.15
C LEU A 118 12.61 3.61 -27.95
N LYS A 119 12.47 4.93 -28.09
CA LYS A 119 11.19 5.60 -27.95
C LYS A 119 10.20 5.20 -29.05
N GLY A 120 8.97 4.89 -28.68
CA GLY A 120 7.91 4.40 -29.57
C GLY A 120 8.11 2.96 -30.03
N THR A 121 9.05 2.22 -29.44
CA THR A 121 9.27 0.80 -29.73
C THR A 121 8.56 -0.08 -28.70
N PRO A 122 8.26 -1.36 -29.03
CA PRO A 122 7.72 -2.32 -28.06
C PRO A 122 8.59 -2.48 -26.80
N PHE A 123 9.87 -2.14 -26.90
CA PHE A 123 10.79 -2.21 -25.79
C PHE A 123 10.50 -1.13 -24.72
N GLU A 124 10.20 0.11 -25.14
CA GLU A 124 9.74 1.17 -24.23
C GLU A 124 8.42 0.78 -23.58
N GLU A 125 7.48 0.23 -24.35
CA GLU A 125 6.18 -0.22 -23.83
C GLU A 125 6.33 -1.27 -22.72
N LEU A 126 7.22 -2.25 -22.91
CA LEU A 126 7.52 -3.27 -21.89
C LEU A 126 8.18 -2.67 -20.64
N HIS A 127 9.12 -1.74 -20.80
CA HIS A 127 9.74 -1.05 -19.68
C HIS A 127 8.72 -0.21 -18.89
N GLN A 128 7.83 0.50 -19.58
CA GLN A 128 6.74 1.24 -18.95
C GLN A 128 5.80 0.29 -18.20
N ALA A 129 5.45 -0.85 -18.80
CA ALA A 129 4.63 -1.87 -18.14
C ALA A 129 5.28 -2.42 -16.86
N VAL A 130 6.61 -2.60 -16.85
CA VAL A 130 7.36 -2.99 -15.63
C VAL A 130 7.28 -1.90 -14.56
N GLU A 131 7.46 -0.63 -14.93
CA GLU A 131 7.34 0.50 -13.99
C GLU A 131 5.93 0.61 -13.41
N ASP A 132 4.91 0.42 -14.23
CA ASP A 132 3.50 0.44 -13.82
C ASP A 132 3.19 -0.71 -12.86
N LEU A 133 3.67 -1.93 -13.14
CA LEU A 133 3.54 -3.09 -12.25
C LEU A 133 4.22 -2.87 -10.90
N VAL A 134 5.42 -2.26 -10.89
CA VAL A 134 6.12 -1.92 -9.65
C VAL A 134 5.34 -0.88 -8.84
N ARG A 135 4.78 0.14 -9.51
CA ARG A 135 3.94 1.15 -8.87
C ARG A 135 2.70 0.52 -8.24
N GLU A 136 2.01 -0.36 -8.96
CA GLU A 136 0.83 -1.07 -8.46
C GLU A 136 1.18 -1.98 -7.27
N ALA A 137 2.26 -2.75 -7.37
CA ALA A 137 2.73 -3.62 -6.29
C ALA A 137 3.06 -2.82 -5.02
N LEU A 138 3.69 -1.66 -5.16
CA LEU A 138 4.04 -0.78 -4.05
C LEU A 138 2.81 -0.15 -3.40
N GLN A 139 1.85 0.33 -4.19
CA GLN A 139 0.57 0.83 -3.68
C GLN A 139 -0.22 -0.25 -2.94
N SER A 140 -0.26 -1.47 -3.50
CA SER A 140 -0.90 -2.63 -2.86
C SER A 140 -0.22 -3.01 -1.54
N ALA A 141 1.11 -3.05 -1.52
CA ALA A 141 1.90 -3.33 -0.32
C ALA A 141 1.65 -2.27 0.77
N ARG A 142 1.68 -0.97 0.42
CA ARG A 142 1.35 0.12 1.36
C ARG A 142 -0.06 0.01 1.90
N ALA A 143 -1.03 -0.25 1.04
CA ALA A 143 -2.41 -0.44 1.47
C ALA A 143 -2.55 -1.66 2.41
N GLY A 144 -1.79 -2.73 2.15
CA GLY A 144 -1.69 -3.91 3.01
C GLY A 144 -1.12 -3.59 4.39
N VAL A 145 0.04 -2.95 4.45
CA VAL A 145 0.68 -2.51 5.71
C VAL A 145 -0.23 -1.56 6.47
N GLY A 146 -0.81 -0.57 5.79
CA GLY A 146 -1.75 0.38 6.40
C GLY A 146 -3.02 -0.29 6.95
N ARG A 147 -3.52 -1.36 6.31
CA ARG A 147 -4.62 -2.17 6.86
C ARG A 147 -4.19 -2.93 8.12
N ALA A 148 -3.04 -3.59 8.09
CA ALA A 148 -2.53 -4.37 9.22
C ALA A 148 -2.23 -3.47 10.44
N ALA A 149 -1.57 -2.32 10.22
CA ALA A 149 -1.27 -1.35 11.27
C ALA A 149 -2.55 -0.81 11.92
N ARG A 150 -3.55 -0.43 11.11
CA ARG A 150 -4.87 0.00 11.63
C ARG A 150 -5.56 -1.08 12.45
N ALA A 151 -5.52 -2.33 11.98
CA ALA A 151 -6.12 -3.44 12.72
C ALA A 151 -5.41 -3.66 14.07
N GLY A 152 -4.09 -3.54 14.12
CA GLY A 152 -3.30 -3.59 15.34
C GLY A 152 -3.66 -2.46 16.32
N VAL A 153 -3.64 -1.19 15.85
CA VAL A 153 -4.02 -0.03 16.68
C VAL A 153 -5.45 -0.15 17.18
N ARG A 154 -6.39 -0.60 16.33
CA ARG A 154 -7.78 -0.84 16.73
C ARG A 154 -7.88 -1.89 17.84
N GLY A 155 -7.19 -3.03 17.68
CA GLY A 155 -7.18 -4.08 18.70
C GLY A 155 -6.68 -3.58 20.05
N MET A 156 -5.57 -2.83 20.06
CA MET A 156 -5.03 -2.23 21.28
C MET A 156 -5.97 -1.17 21.88
N ALA A 157 -6.62 -0.37 21.04
CA ALA A 157 -7.56 0.65 21.50
C ALA A 157 -8.85 0.03 22.07
N ASP A 158 -9.37 -1.05 21.46
CA ASP A 158 -10.52 -1.78 21.99
C ASP A 158 -10.18 -2.46 23.34
N GLU A 159 -8.98 -3.02 23.48
CA GLU A 159 -8.50 -3.58 24.74
C GLU A 159 -8.36 -2.50 25.84
N ALA A 160 -7.74 -1.36 25.51
CA ALA A 160 -7.60 -0.23 26.42
C ALA A 160 -8.97 0.34 26.83
N GLN A 161 -9.92 0.45 25.90
CA GLN A 161 -11.29 0.89 26.21
C GLN A 161 -11.97 -0.06 27.19
N ALA A 162 -11.85 -1.37 26.97
CA ALA A 162 -12.44 -2.37 27.86
C ALA A 162 -11.82 -2.36 29.27
N PHE A 163 -10.53 -2.06 29.39
CA PHE A 163 -9.86 -1.90 30.68
C PHE A 163 -10.32 -0.62 31.39
N LEU A 164 -10.28 0.53 30.71
CA LEU A 164 -10.64 1.82 31.29
C LEU A 164 -12.13 1.90 31.66
N THR A 165 -13.01 1.27 30.89
CA THR A 165 -14.45 1.18 31.25
C THR A 165 -14.64 0.39 32.55
N ARG A 166 -13.89 -0.71 32.72
CA ARG A 166 -13.91 -1.49 33.97
C ARG A 166 -13.34 -0.71 35.15
N LEU A 167 -12.33 0.13 34.90
CA LEU A 167 -11.78 1.03 35.90
C LEU A 167 -12.83 2.07 36.33
N GLN A 168 -13.53 2.71 35.40
CA GLN A 168 -14.61 3.66 35.71
C GLN A 168 -15.71 3.03 36.56
N ILE A 169 -16.21 1.85 36.19
CA ILE A 169 -17.24 1.13 36.97
C ILE A 169 -16.77 0.91 38.42
N LYS A 170 -15.49 0.54 38.61
CA LYS A 170 -14.94 0.38 39.97
C LYS A 170 -14.82 1.69 40.73
N ILE A 171 -14.44 2.78 40.05
CA ILE A 171 -14.36 4.11 40.67
C ILE A 171 -15.76 4.56 41.10
N ASP A 172 -16.76 4.40 40.24
CA ASP A 172 -18.17 4.69 40.55
C ASP A 172 -18.66 3.89 41.77
N GLU A 173 -18.37 2.58 41.80
CA GLU A 173 -18.71 1.73 42.94
C GLU A 173 -18.02 2.16 44.25
N GLU A 174 -16.77 2.65 44.20
CA GLU A 174 -16.08 3.19 45.38
C GLU A 174 -16.66 4.54 45.79
N LEU A 175 -16.95 5.43 44.85
CA LEU A 175 -17.55 6.74 45.12
C LEU A 175 -18.93 6.60 45.78
N ASP A 176 -19.74 5.63 45.36
CA ASP A 176 -21.03 5.31 45.98
C ASP A 176 -20.89 4.76 47.40
N ARG A 177 -19.78 4.08 47.70
CA ARG A 177 -19.52 3.46 49.01
C ARG A 177 -18.95 4.42 50.05
N HIS A 178 -18.34 5.53 49.64
CA HIS A 178 -17.67 6.47 50.55
C HIS A 178 -18.35 7.85 50.60
N PRO A 179 -18.66 8.39 51.80
CA PRO A 179 -19.26 9.70 51.93
C PRO A 179 -18.42 10.83 51.30
N ALA A 180 -19.08 11.80 50.68
CA ALA A 180 -18.45 12.93 49.96
C ALA A 180 -17.49 13.80 50.81
N ALA A 181 -17.55 13.71 52.14
CA ALA A 181 -16.70 14.47 53.05
C ALA A 181 -15.33 13.81 53.34
N SER A 182 -15.04 12.63 52.78
CA SER A 182 -13.75 11.94 52.96
C SER A 182 -12.68 12.48 52.01
N ALA A 183 -11.44 12.64 52.47
CA ALA A 183 -10.29 12.95 51.60
C ALA A 183 -10.12 11.91 50.47
N TYR A 184 -10.50 10.66 50.74
CA TYR A 184 -10.52 9.56 49.76
C TYR A 184 -11.48 9.81 48.59
N HIS A 185 -12.62 10.47 48.85
CA HIS A 185 -13.62 10.77 47.83
C HIS A 185 -13.09 11.77 46.79
N GLN A 186 -12.36 12.80 47.25
CA GLN A 186 -11.74 13.76 46.33
C GLN A 186 -10.67 13.10 45.45
N SER A 187 -9.82 12.24 46.02
CA SER A 187 -8.82 11.50 45.24
C SER A 187 -9.46 10.57 44.19
N LEU A 188 -10.61 9.96 44.50
CA LEU A 188 -11.35 9.14 43.53
C LEU A 188 -11.94 9.98 42.38
N ILE A 189 -12.46 11.18 42.68
CA ILE A 189 -12.92 12.13 41.64
C ILE A 189 -11.75 12.52 40.71
N ASP A 190 -10.57 12.82 41.27
CA ASP A 190 -9.40 13.17 40.47
C ASP A 190 -8.98 12.02 39.53
N ILE A 191 -9.09 10.77 39.98
CA ILE A 191 -8.79 9.58 39.17
C ILE A 191 -9.86 9.36 38.10
N ASP A 192 -11.14 9.55 38.41
CA ASP A 192 -12.22 9.44 37.42
C ASP A 192 -12.00 10.43 36.27
N HIS A 193 -11.56 11.66 36.57
CA HIS A 193 -11.21 12.63 35.53
C HIS A 193 -10.09 12.14 34.62
N VAL A 194 -9.05 11.52 35.18
CA VAL A 194 -7.96 10.93 34.38
C VAL A 194 -8.47 9.75 33.54
N ALA A 195 -9.33 8.90 34.11
CA ALA A 195 -9.93 7.76 33.40
C ALA A 195 -10.82 8.24 32.24
N THR A 196 -11.64 9.26 32.46
CA THR A 196 -12.50 9.89 31.45
C THR A 196 -11.67 10.48 30.31
N ARG A 197 -10.58 11.20 30.62
CA ARG A 197 -9.66 11.73 29.60
C ARG A 197 -8.96 10.61 28.82
N SER A 198 -8.56 9.54 29.51
CA SER A 198 -7.94 8.37 28.87
C SER A 198 -8.89 7.65 27.92
N LEU A 199 -10.16 7.50 28.31
CA LEU A 199 -11.21 6.94 27.45
C LEU A 199 -11.44 7.81 26.22
N HIS A 200 -11.44 9.13 26.38
CA HIS A 200 -11.54 10.05 25.25
C HIS A 200 -10.35 9.88 24.28
N THR A 201 -9.11 9.79 24.78
CA THR A 201 -7.93 9.53 23.94
C THR A 201 -8.04 8.20 23.18
N VAL A 202 -8.47 7.14 23.86
CA VAL A 202 -8.71 5.83 23.22
C VAL A 202 -9.83 5.92 22.17
N GLN A 203 -10.89 6.68 22.45
CA GLN A 203 -12.01 6.90 21.53
C GLN A 203 -11.54 7.58 20.23
N ARG A 204 -10.62 8.56 20.31
CA ARG A 204 -10.01 9.22 19.13
C ARG A 204 -9.32 8.20 18.22
N LEU A 205 -8.47 7.34 18.81
CA LEU A 205 -7.75 6.29 18.07
C LEU A 205 -8.71 5.27 17.44
N ARG A 206 -9.76 4.90 18.16
CA ARG A 206 -10.82 4.02 17.63
C ARG A 206 -11.50 4.65 16.41
N ILE A 207 -11.92 5.91 16.49
CA ILE A 207 -12.57 6.60 15.36
C ILE A 207 -11.63 6.66 14.15
N LEU A 208 -10.37 7.01 14.36
CA LEU A 208 -9.38 7.09 13.29
C LEU A 208 -9.12 5.73 12.63
N THR A 209 -9.08 4.65 13.40
CA THR A 209 -8.95 3.29 12.85
C THR A 209 -10.23 2.76 12.18
N GLY A 210 -11.30 3.57 12.13
CA GLY A 210 -12.57 3.25 11.49
C GLY A 210 -13.56 2.52 12.39
N SER A 211 -13.33 2.49 13.70
CA SER A 211 -14.30 2.00 14.66
C SER A 211 -15.40 3.03 14.89
N TRP A 212 -16.55 2.53 15.32
CA TRP A 212 -17.69 3.36 15.66
C TRP A 212 -17.43 4.21 16.94
N PRO A 213 -17.85 5.49 16.99
CA PRO A 213 -17.48 6.43 18.05
C PRO A 213 -17.92 6.02 19.46
N GLY A 214 -19.06 5.37 19.66
CA GLY A 214 -19.53 5.05 21.03
C GLY A 214 -20.88 4.33 21.04
N THR A 215 -21.68 4.39 22.10
CA THR A 215 -23.03 3.82 22.02
C THR A 215 -23.97 4.78 21.28
N GLN A 216 -24.85 4.26 20.41
CA GLN A 216 -25.89 5.09 19.80
C GLN A 216 -26.76 5.70 20.91
N ARG A 217 -26.91 7.02 20.88
CA ARG A 217 -27.71 7.77 21.86
C ARG A 217 -29.16 7.88 21.41
N ALA A 218 -30.05 8.17 22.34
CA ALA A 218 -31.37 8.69 22.01
C ALA A 218 -31.24 10.08 21.37
N ASP A 219 -32.34 10.59 20.81
CA ASP A 219 -32.40 11.97 20.35
C ASP A 219 -32.12 12.92 21.52
N CYS A 220 -31.22 13.88 21.33
CA CYS A 220 -30.79 14.83 22.36
C CYS A 220 -30.94 16.27 21.87
N THR A 221 -31.20 17.18 22.79
CA THR A 221 -31.24 18.61 22.52
C THR A 221 -29.85 19.19 22.25
N PHE A 222 -29.78 20.34 21.56
CA PHE A 222 -28.51 21.05 21.41
C PHE A 222 -27.89 21.43 22.76
N ARG A 223 -28.71 21.74 23.76
CA ARG A 223 -28.27 21.97 25.14
C ARG A 223 -27.52 20.75 25.69
N GLU A 224 -28.14 19.58 25.65
CA GLU A 224 -27.55 18.34 26.17
C GLU A 224 -26.26 17.96 25.44
N ILE A 225 -26.19 18.22 24.13
CA ILE A 225 -24.97 18.00 23.33
C ILE A 225 -23.83 18.90 23.78
N VAL A 226 -24.08 20.20 23.97
CA VAL A 226 -23.06 21.15 24.42
C VAL A 226 -22.58 20.81 25.83
N GLU A 227 -23.48 20.50 26.76
CA GLU A 227 -23.12 20.09 28.12
C GLU A 227 -22.34 18.77 28.14
N SER A 228 -22.74 17.80 27.30
CA SER A 228 -22.02 16.53 27.17
C SER A 228 -20.60 16.71 26.67
N ALA A 229 -20.38 17.63 25.72
CA ALA A 229 -19.04 17.93 25.21
C ALA A 229 -18.19 18.70 26.23
N ARG A 230 -18.80 19.68 26.92
CA ARG A 230 -18.16 20.47 27.98
C ARG A 230 -17.72 19.59 29.16
N GLY A 231 -18.53 18.63 29.58
CA GLY A 231 -18.17 17.71 30.67
C GLY A 231 -17.02 16.75 30.37
N ARG A 232 -16.56 16.65 29.10
CA ARG A 232 -15.45 15.77 28.69
C ARG A 232 -14.10 16.47 28.61
N ILE A 233 -14.04 17.78 28.82
CA ILE A 233 -12.79 18.56 28.83
C ILE A 233 -12.39 18.93 30.26
N GLY A 234 -11.08 19.10 30.49
CA GLY A 234 -10.56 19.49 31.81
C GLY A 234 -11.03 20.88 32.24
N PRO A 235 -10.77 21.94 31.45
CA PRO A 235 -11.18 23.32 31.78
C PRO A 235 -12.65 23.60 31.44
N TYR A 236 -13.58 22.75 31.89
CA TYR A 236 -15.00 22.87 31.58
C TYR A 236 -15.65 24.15 32.14
N ASP A 237 -15.11 24.68 33.23
CA ASP A 237 -15.53 25.91 33.90
C ASP A 237 -15.25 27.16 33.05
N ARG A 238 -14.28 27.10 32.14
CA ARG A 238 -13.93 28.17 31.19
C ARG A 238 -14.81 28.20 29.95
N VAL A 239 -15.79 27.31 29.82
CA VAL A 239 -16.70 27.28 28.67
C VAL A 239 -18.02 27.96 29.04
N ASP A 240 -18.19 29.18 28.55
CA ASP A 240 -19.44 29.92 28.62
C ASP A 240 -20.32 29.52 27.44
N HIS A 241 -21.58 29.18 27.70
CA HIS A 241 -22.50 28.80 26.64
C HIS A 241 -23.81 29.60 26.71
N THR A 242 -24.29 30.03 25.55
CA THR A 242 -25.56 30.76 25.42
C THR A 242 -26.42 30.12 24.34
N TYR A 243 -27.68 29.84 24.68
CA TYR A 243 -28.68 29.36 23.74
C TYR A 243 -29.92 30.26 23.79
N LEU A 244 -30.50 30.52 22.62
CA LEU A 244 -31.89 30.93 22.56
C LEU A 244 -32.75 29.72 22.94
N PRO A 245 -33.72 29.83 23.87
CA PRO A 245 -34.55 28.69 24.29
C PRO A 245 -35.16 27.91 23.12
N GLU A 246 -35.63 28.63 22.09
CA GLU A 246 -36.23 28.06 20.88
C GLU A 246 -35.26 27.18 20.05
N VAL A 247 -33.95 27.39 20.18
CA VAL A 247 -32.92 26.65 19.45
C VAL A 247 -32.26 25.59 20.33
N GLY A 248 -32.04 25.91 21.61
CA GLY A 248 -31.41 25.00 22.58
C GLY A 248 -32.19 23.72 22.83
N GLU A 249 -33.53 23.78 22.78
CA GLU A 249 -34.45 22.66 23.04
C GLU A 249 -34.80 21.84 21.79
N LEU A 250 -34.15 22.09 20.65
CA LEU A 250 -34.38 21.31 19.44
C LEU A 250 -33.59 20.01 19.46
N PHE A 251 -34.27 18.93 19.09
CA PHE A 251 -33.72 17.58 19.10
C PHE A 251 -32.91 17.28 17.83
N VAL A 252 -31.71 16.80 18.04
CA VAL A 252 -30.82 16.20 17.04
C VAL A 252 -31.04 14.68 17.04
N GLU A 253 -31.01 14.08 15.86
CA GLU A 253 -31.21 12.64 15.70
C GLU A 253 -30.12 11.83 16.40
N GLY A 254 -30.51 10.83 17.20
CA GLY A 254 -29.63 10.06 18.07
C GLY A 254 -28.42 9.42 17.38
N ARG A 255 -28.55 9.06 16.09
CA ARG A 255 -27.45 8.47 15.31
C ARG A 255 -26.24 9.40 15.13
N VAL A 256 -26.44 10.72 15.20
CA VAL A 256 -25.35 11.72 15.04
C VAL A 256 -24.99 12.43 16.34
N VAL A 257 -25.71 12.18 17.44
CA VAL A 257 -25.46 12.83 18.74
C VAL A 257 -24.04 12.56 19.24
N GLU A 258 -23.63 11.29 19.37
CA GLU A 258 -22.27 10.98 19.85
C GLU A 258 -21.17 11.51 18.90
N PRO A 259 -21.25 11.35 17.56
CA PRO A 259 -20.34 12.00 16.63
C PRO A 259 -20.21 13.52 16.82
N ILE A 260 -21.32 14.23 17.03
CA ILE A 260 -21.31 15.68 17.26
C ILE A 260 -20.68 16.01 18.61
N VAL A 261 -21.00 15.25 19.66
CA VAL A 261 -20.40 15.44 21.00
C VAL A 261 -18.89 15.26 20.94
N VAL A 262 -18.38 14.23 20.28
CA VAL A 262 -16.93 14.02 20.13
C VAL A 262 -16.30 15.17 19.34
N ALA A 263 -16.88 15.55 18.20
CA ALA A 263 -16.35 16.65 17.40
C ALA A 263 -16.33 17.97 18.18
N LEU A 264 -17.39 18.27 18.94
CA LEU A 264 -17.47 19.45 19.78
C LEU A 264 -16.46 19.38 20.94
N THR A 265 -16.26 18.20 21.54
CA THR A 265 -15.25 18.00 22.60
C THR A 265 -13.85 18.33 22.09
N GLU A 266 -13.48 17.88 20.89
CA GLU A 266 -12.18 18.22 20.27
C GLU A 266 -12.06 19.72 19.98
N LEU A 267 -13.13 20.38 19.52
CA LEU A 267 -13.12 21.83 19.30
C LEU A 267 -12.96 22.61 20.61
N LEU A 268 -13.67 22.20 21.66
CA LEU A 268 -13.59 22.83 22.98
C LEU A 268 -12.23 22.64 23.62
N ALA A 269 -11.67 21.42 23.57
CA ALA A 269 -10.34 21.12 24.08
C ALA A 269 -9.28 22.02 23.42
N ASN A 270 -9.30 22.11 22.09
CA ASN A 270 -8.40 22.98 21.34
C ASN A 270 -8.58 24.46 21.75
N ALA A 271 -9.82 24.94 21.82
CA ALA A 271 -10.11 26.32 22.23
C ALA A 271 -9.61 26.63 23.64
N THR A 272 -9.81 25.73 24.60
CA THR A 272 -9.38 25.92 25.99
C THR A 272 -7.86 25.77 26.18
N ASP A 273 -7.20 24.95 25.36
CA ASP A 273 -5.75 24.74 25.44
C ASP A 273 -4.95 25.92 24.86
N TYR A 274 -5.48 26.59 23.82
CA TYR A 274 -4.82 27.71 23.13
C TYR A 274 -5.29 29.11 23.55
N SER A 275 -6.28 29.18 24.42
CA SER A 275 -6.76 30.43 25.03
C SER A 275 -6.55 30.40 26.54
N SER A 276 -6.37 31.55 27.17
CA SER A 276 -6.44 31.71 28.64
C SER A 276 -7.79 32.27 29.10
N ASP A 277 -8.51 32.97 28.22
CA ASP A 277 -9.82 33.56 28.48
C ASP A 277 -10.95 32.51 28.37
N PRO A 278 -12.17 32.84 28.83
CA PRO A 278 -13.34 32.00 28.61
C PRO A 278 -13.63 31.76 27.13
N VAL A 279 -13.99 30.52 26.78
CA VAL A 279 -14.42 30.09 25.45
C VAL A 279 -15.92 30.26 25.36
N SER A 280 -16.40 30.95 24.32
CA SER A 280 -17.82 31.17 24.09
C SER A 280 -18.42 30.15 23.13
N VAL A 281 -19.54 29.54 23.54
CA VAL A 281 -20.30 28.58 22.72
C VAL A 281 -21.71 29.06 22.52
N TYR A 282 -22.18 29.10 21.28
CA TYR A 282 -23.57 29.47 21.01
C TYR A 282 -24.15 28.75 19.81
N VAL A 283 -25.47 28.53 19.86
CA VAL A 283 -26.21 27.81 18.81
C VAL A 283 -27.15 28.76 18.08
N GLN A 284 -27.14 28.70 16.76
CA GLN A 284 -27.93 29.59 15.91
C GLN A 284 -28.52 28.85 14.71
N ARG A 285 -29.76 29.22 14.33
CA ARG A 285 -30.38 28.83 13.06
C ARG A 285 -29.72 29.54 11.87
N VAL A 286 -29.42 28.79 10.82
CA VAL A 286 -28.90 29.29 9.54
C VAL A 286 -29.66 28.65 8.37
N GLN A 287 -29.44 29.13 7.14
CA GLN A 287 -30.08 28.54 5.94
C GLN A 287 -29.73 27.07 5.74
N ALA A 288 -28.51 26.67 6.13
CA ALA A 288 -28.01 25.31 5.96
C ALA A 288 -28.38 24.34 7.10
N GLY A 289 -29.21 24.76 8.06
CA GLY A 289 -29.55 24.00 9.27
C GLY A 289 -29.28 24.79 10.55
N TYR A 290 -28.59 24.17 11.50
CA TYR A 290 -28.17 24.81 12.74
C TYR A 290 -26.65 24.85 12.81
N ARG A 291 -26.08 25.90 13.38
CA ARG A 291 -24.65 25.99 13.66
C ARG A 291 -24.39 26.09 15.15
N ILE A 292 -23.43 25.32 15.62
CA ILE A 292 -22.79 25.46 16.93
C ILE A 292 -21.48 26.21 16.65
N VAL A 293 -21.33 27.39 17.25
CA VAL A 293 -20.12 28.20 17.12
C VAL A 293 -19.32 28.09 18.41
N VAL A 294 -18.04 27.77 18.29
CA VAL A 294 -17.05 27.83 19.36
C VAL A 294 -16.09 28.95 19.01
N GLU A 295 -15.99 29.94 19.90
CA GLU A 295 -15.17 31.13 19.68
C GLU A 295 -14.22 31.35 20.85
N ASP A 296 -12.92 31.43 20.53
CA ASP A 296 -11.86 31.74 21.49
C ASP A 296 -11.12 33.05 21.14
N THR A 297 -10.38 33.56 22.12
CA THR A 297 -9.55 34.77 22.03
C THR A 297 -8.05 34.45 22.16
N GLY A 298 -7.66 33.22 21.81
CA GLY A 298 -6.29 32.72 21.91
C GLY A 298 -5.35 33.14 20.78
N LEU A 299 -4.27 32.37 20.57
CA LEU A 299 -3.18 32.68 19.63
C LEU A 299 -3.56 32.71 18.14
N GLY A 300 -4.77 32.25 17.78
CA GLY A 300 -5.23 32.17 16.40
C GLY A 300 -4.45 31.17 15.53
N MET A 301 -4.76 31.11 14.23
CA MET A 301 -4.03 30.27 13.26
C MET A 301 -3.46 31.12 12.12
N ASN A 302 -2.17 30.94 11.84
CA ASN A 302 -1.54 31.48 10.63
C ASN A 302 -2.05 30.77 9.36
N HIS A 303 -1.72 31.30 8.17
CA HIS A 303 -2.22 30.75 6.90
C HIS A 303 -1.86 29.27 6.71
N PHE A 304 -0.61 28.87 6.97
CA PHE A 304 -0.18 27.48 6.81
C PHE A 304 -0.89 26.53 7.79
N GLN A 305 -1.04 26.93 9.04
CA GLN A 305 -1.77 26.17 10.06
C GLN A 305 -3.25 26.02 9.68
N ARG A 306 -3.87 27.09 9.18
CA ARG A 306 -5.26 27.08 8.72
C ARG A 306 -5.45 26.14 7.53
N THR A 307 -4.61 26.25 6.50
CA THR A 307 -4.67 25.34 5.34
C THR A 307 -4.45 23.88 5.74
N ALA A 308 -3.55 23.62 6.70
CA ALA A 308 -3.35 22.28 7.23
C ALA A 308 -4.58 21.76 8.00
N ALA A 309 -5.20 22.59 8.84
CA ALA A 309 -6.43 22.26 9.56
C ALA A 309 -7.60 22.01 8.60
N GLU A 310 -7.80 22.88 7.60
CA GLU A 310 -8.80 22.72 6.54
C GLU A 310 -8.58 21.41 5.78
N ARG A 311 -7.32 21.08 5.45
CA ARG A 311 -6.98 19.81 4.80
C ARG A 311 -7.37 18.62 5.67
N LEU A 312 -7.10 18.65 6.97
CA LEU A 312 -7.48 17.58 7.90
C LEU A 312 -9.00 17.44 8.05
N LEU A 313 -9.72 18.58 8.15
CA LEU A 313 -11.19 18.61 8.22
C LEU A 313 -11.85 18.14 6.92
N SER A 314 -11.25 18.42 5.77
CA SER A 314 -11.76 17.99 4.46
C SER A 314 -11.32 16.57 4.08
N HIS A 315 -10.32 16.00 4.78
CA HIS A 315 -9.73 14.73 4.42
C HIS A 315 -10.70 13.57 4.72
N ARG A 316 -11.05 12.86 3.65
CA ARG A 316 -11.68 11.53 3.68
C ARG A 316 -10.71 10.42 4.10
N ALA A 317 -9.47 10.77 4.43
CA ALA A 317 -8.39 9.81 4.49
C ALA A 317 -8.57 8.83 5.65
N VAL A 318 -8.32 7.58 5.31
CA VAL A 318 -8.13 6.47 6.22
C VAL A 318 -6.88 6.76 7.06
N PHE A 319 -6.95 6.57 8.38
CA PHE A 319 -5.80 6.77 9.27
C PHE A 319 -4.56 6.08 8.74
N ASP A 320 -3.58 6.89 8.33
CA ASP A 320 -2.27 6.42 7.92
C ASP A 320 -1.28 6.76 9.03
N VAL A 321 -0.89 5.71 9.75
CA VAL A 321 0.11 5.75 10.84
C VAL A 321 1.40 6.43 10.39
N THR A 322 1.73 6.39 9.09
CA THR A 322 2.95 6.97 8.54
C THR A 322 2.88 8.49 8.33
N THR A 323 1.69 9.09 8.43
CA THR A 323 1.46 10.53 8.21
C THR A 323 1.14 11.31 9.48
N LEU A 324 1.00 10.62 10.61
CA LEU A 324 0.79 11.25 11.91
C LEU A 324 2.12 11.72 12.49
N GLU A 325 2.46 12.97 12.26
CA GLU A 325 3.67 13.59 12.82
C GLU A 325 3.46 14.11 14.26
N ASP A 326 2.21 14.29 14.72
CA ASP A 326 1.91 14.93 16.01
C ASP A 326 0.55 14.49 16.59
N GLU A 327 0.55 13.95 17.81
CA GLU A 327 -0.64 13.54 18.56
C GLU A 327 -1.58 14.71 18.88
N ARG A 328 -1.04 15.94 19.02
CA ARG A 328 -1.85 17.14 19.28
C ARG A 328 -2.71 17.53 18.08
N LYS A 329 -2.36 17.09 16.87
CA LYS A 329 -3.09 17.39 15.62
C LYS A 329 -4.19 16.38 15.31
N LEU A 330 -4.42 15.41 16.19
CA LEU A 330 -5.44 14.38 16.00
C LEU A 330 -6.87 14.91 15.96
N GLY A 331 -7.17 16.00 16.68
CA GLY A 331 -8.54 16.48 16.82
C GLY A 331 -9.21 16.83 15.50
N PHE A 332 -8.53 17.58 14.63
CA PHE A 332 -9.09 17.89 13.30
C PHE A 332 -9.20 16.68 12.38
N ALA A 333 -8.31 15.68 12.51
CA ALA A 333 -8.41 14.43 11.76
C ALA A 333 -9.63 13.59 12.21
N VAL A 334 -9.87 13.52 13.52
CA VAL A 334 -11.07 12.86 14.09
C VAL A 334 -12.33 13.57 13.61
N ILE A 335 -12.37 14.91 13.68
CA ILE A 335 -13.50 15.71 13.20
C ILE A 335 -13.72 15.50 11.70
N GLY A 336 -12.67 15.54 10.88
CA GLY A 336 -12.75 15.31 9.43
C GLY A 336 -13.35 13.94 9.10
N ARG A 337 -12.95 12.89 9.84
CA ARG A 337 -13.55 11.56 9.73
C ARG A 337 -15.03 11.54 10.09
N LEU A 338 -15.42 12.16 11.21
CA LEU A 338 -16.80 12.18 11.68
C LEU A 338 -17.72 13.00 10.76
N THR A 339 -17.28 14.17 10.30
CA THR A 339 -18.04 14.97 9.34
C THR A 339 -18.31 14.20 8.04
N HIS A 340 -17.32 13.45 7.57
CA HIS A 340 -17.46 12.56 6.43
C HIS A 340 -18.49 11.44 6.66
N ASP A 341 -18.36 10.71 7.78
CA ASP A 341 -19.15 9.51 8.04
C ASP A 341 -20.61 9.83 8.43
N TYR A 342 -20.88 11.02 8.99
CA TYR A 342 -22.19 11.37 9.55
C TYR A 342 -22.89 12.58 8.90
N GLY A 343 -22.23 13.29 7.98
CA GLY A 343 -22.87 14.31 7.13
C GLY A 343 -23.09 15.68 7.77
N PHE A 344 -22.59 15.93 8.99
CA PHE A 344 -22.44 17.30 9.52
C PHE A 344 -21.13 17.91 9.00
N ARG A 345 -20.94 19.23 9.15
CA ARG A 345 -19.75 19.94 8.66
C ARG A 345 -19.07 20.71 9.77
N VAL A 346 -17.75 20.87 9.70
CA VAL A 346 -16.98 21.75 10.58
C VAL A 346 -16.07 22.62 9.73
N ASP A 347 -16.02 23.91 10.08
CA ASP A 347 -15.16 24.90 9.43
C ASP A 347 -14.42 25.74 10.48
N VAL A 348 -13.17 26.07 10.20
CA VAL A 348 -12.30 26.93 11.04
C VAL A 348 -11.66 28.05 10.22
N SER A 349 -12.24 28.36 9.05
CA SER A 349 -11.69 29.31 8.08
C SER A 349 -11.91 30.76 8.51
N ALA A 350 -12.91 31.03 9.34
CA ALA A 350 -13.23 32.36 9.82
C ALA A 350 -12.34 32.76 11.02
N PRO A 351 -11.76 33.97 11.03
CA PRO A 351 -11.14 34.50 12.25
C PRO A 351 -12.21 34.77 13.32
N SER A 352 -11.85 34.63 14.61
CA SER A 352 -12.74 35.11 15.68
C SER A 352 -12.68 36.64 15.78
N ALA A 353 -13.75 37.25 16.28
CA ALA A 353 -13.80 38.69 16.49
C ALA A 353 -12.78 39.15 17.55
N GLY A 354 -12.38 38.25 18.45
CA GLY A 354 -11.39 38.48 19.49
C GLY A 354 -9.95 38.10 19.13
N GLY A 355 -9.65 37.74 17.88
CA GLY A 355 -8.28 37.47 17.40
C GLY A 355 -7.79 36.02 17.53
N GLY A 356 -8.57 35.14 18.13
CA GLY A 356 -8.36 33.68 18.18
C GLY A 356 -9.01 32.93 17.02
N VAL A 357 -9.52 31.72 17.29
CA VAL A 357 -10.16 30.86 16.29
C VAL A 357 -11.68 30.86 16.46
N LYS A 358 -12.39 30.83 15.33
CA LYS A 358 -13.83 30.61 15.28
C LYS A 358 -14.12 29.30 14.57
N ALA A 359 -14.47 28.28 15.33
CA ALA A 359 -14.90 27.00 14.80
C ALA A 359 -16.42 26.95 14.67
N VAL A 360 -16.90 26.48 13.52
CA VAL A 360 -18.34 26.42 13.20
C VAL A 360 -18.70 24.99 12.83
N LEU A 361 -19.48 24.33 13.69
CA LEU A 361 -20.07 23.02 13.41
C LEU A 361 -21.49 23.20 12.89
N VAL A 362 -21.76 22.79 11.65
CA VAL A 362 -23.08 22.90 11.01
C VAL A 362 -23.76 21.54 11.00
N VAL A 363 -24.94 21.47 11.60
CA VAL A 363 -25.83 20.32 11.59
C VAL A 363 -26.99 20.57 10.62
N PRO A 364 -27.04 19.89 9.45
CA PRO A 364 -28.11 20.06 8.48
C PRO A 364 -29.48 19.63 9.01
N ASP A 365 -30.56 20.18 8.43
CA ASP A 365 -31.95 19.84 8.80
C ASP A 365 -32.27 18.35 8.69
N GLY A 366 -31.63 17.65 7.75
CA GLY A 366 -31.80 16.20 7.59
C GLY A 366 -31.29 15.35 8.76
N LEU A 367 -30.53 15.95 9.69
CA LEU A 367 -30.00 15.31 10.90
C LEU A 367 -30.75 15.73 12.18
N MET A 368 -31.80 16.54 12.05
CA MET A 368 -32.67 16.88 13.17
C MET A 368 -33.69 15.76 13.41
N SER A 369 -34.06 15.54 14.67
CA SER A 369 -35.10 14.59 14.99
C SER A 369 -36.45 15.08 14.45
N ARG A 370 -37.15 14.20 13.75
CA ARG A 370 -38.53 14.43 13.28
C ARG A 370 -39.56 14.28 14.41
N SER A 371 -39.14 13.77 15.57
CA SER A 371 -40.01 13.40 16.69
C SER A 371 -40.42 14.58 17.59
N ALA A 372 -39.77 15.75 17.45
CA ALA A 372 -40.11 16.94 18.24
C ALA A 372 -41.56 17.42 18.04
N ALA A 373 -42.23 17.05 16.93
CA ALA A 373 -43.66 17.30 16.73
C ALA A 373 -44.61 16.41 17.56
N GLN A 374 -44.09 15.39 18.27
CA GLN A 374 -44.85 14.47 19.13
C GLN A 374 -44.31 14.36 20.56
N ALA A 375 -43.47 15.31 21.01
CA ALA A 375 -42.90 15.31 22.36
C ALA A 375 -43.86 15.88 23.44
N GLY A 376 -45.18 15.80 23.24
CA GLY A 376 -46.17 16.07 24.29
C GLY A 376 -46.39 14.88 25.24
N THR A 377 -45.84 13.70 24.94
CA THR A 377 -46.03 12.52 25.81
C THR A 377 -44.83 11.59 25.71
N ARG A 378 -43.86 11.73 26.62
CA ARG A 378 -42.95 10.64 27.01
C ARG A 378 -42.19 11.01 28.28
N THR A 379 -42.90 10.91 29.40
CA THR A 379 -42.31 10.70 30.73
C THR A 379 -41.48 9.42 30.74
N ALA A 380 -40.28 9.54 31.29
CA ALA A 380 -39.38 8.52 31.82
C ALA A 380 -39.82 7.05 31.71
N SER A 381 -39.09 6.29 30.90
CA SER A 381 -38.80 4.88 31.19
C SER A 381 -37.28 4.70 31.22
N ARG A 382 -36.76 4.61 32.44
CA ARG A 382 -35.47 3.98 32.73
C ARG A 382 -35.68 2.47 32.56
N GLU A 383 -35.27 1.92 31.43
CA GLU A 383 -35.24 0.47 31.21
C GLU A 383 -33.79 0.05 30.96
N ALA A 384 -33.32 -0.90 31.77
CA ALA A 384 -31.99 -1.48 31.70
C ALA A 384 -31.75 -2.14 30.33
N PRO A 385 -30.51 -2.17 29.82
CA PRO A 385 -30.25 -2.78 28.53
C PRO A 385 -30.45 -4.31 28.61
N ALA A 386 -31.44 -4.81 27.89
CA ALA A 386 -31.54 -6.22 27.57
C ALA A 386 -30.42 -6.61 26.58
N VAL A 387 -29.70 -7.67 26.91
CA VAL A 387 -28.69 -8.32 26.05
C VAL A 387 -29.37 -8.77 24.75
N PRO A 388 -28.87 -8.39 23.56
CA PRO A 388 -29.42 -8.92 22.31
C PRO A 388 -29.01 -10.39 22.13
N PRO A 389 -29.91 -11.29 21.67
CA PRO A 389 -29.53 -12.65 21.33
C PRO A 389 -28.61 -12.66 20.11
N ALA A 390 -27.55 -13.45 20.19
CA ALA A 390 -26.71 -13.79 19.05
C ALA A 390 -27.52 -14.58 18.01
N GLY A 391 -27.60 -14.02 16.81
CA GLY A 391 -28.02 -14.70 15.59
C GLY A 391 -27.58 -13.85 14.41
N GLY A 392 -27.04 -14.34 13.31
CA GLY A 392 -26.60 -15.67 12.92
C GLY A 392 -25.88 -15.41 11.59
N SER A 393 -24.63 -15.84 11.46
CA SER A 393 -23.92 -15.76 10.19
C SER A 393 -24.39 -16.93 9.33
N ASP A 394 -24.94 -16.60 8.16
CA ASP A 394 -25.18 -17.55 7.07
C ASP A 394 -23.87 -18.28 6.72
N ALA A 395 -23.91 -19.59 6.80
CA ALA A 395 -23.00 -20.51 6.14
C ALA A 395 -23.86 -21.40 5.23
N PRO A 396 -23.55 -21.55 3.93
CA PRO A 396 -24.30 -22.45 3.06
C PRO A 396 -24.04 -23.92 3.43
N GLY A 397 -25.06 -24.58 3.98
CA GLY A 397 -25.06 -26.01 4.27
C GLY A 397 -25.34 -26.85 3.02
N LEU A 398 -24.44 -27.79 2.74
CA LEU A 398 -24.61 -28.88 1.78
C LEU A 398 -25.69 -29.87 2.26
N PRO A 399 -26.56 -30.43 1.38
CA PRO A 399 -27.40 -31.55 1.74
C PRO A 399 -26.64 -32.88 1.58
N GLY A 400 -26.69 -33.70 2.64
CA GLY A 400 -26.16 -35.06 2.64
C GLY A 400 -27.08 -36.04 1.90
N GLY A 401 -26.46 -36.91 1.09
CA GLY A 401 -27.05 -38.11 0.52
C GLY A 401 -25.94 -39.10 0.18
N ALA A 402 -25.89 -40.23 0.89
CA ALA A 402 -24.94 -41.32 0.65
C ALA A 402 -25.33 -42.16 -0.58
N PRO A 403 -24.34 -42.68 -1.34
CA PRO A 403 -24.36 -44.09 -1.75
C PRO A 403 -22.95 -44.77 -1.75
N PRO A 404 -22.85 -46.10 -2.04
CA PRO A 404 -21.80 -47.00 -1.49
C PRO A 404 -20.60 -47.31 -2.41
N ASP A 405 -19.60 -47.99 -1.82
CA ASP A 405 -18.32 -48.48 -2.38
C ASP A 405 -18.41 -49.38 -3.63
N PRO A 406 -17.36 -49.36 -4.48
CA PRO A 406 -16.79 -50.60 -5.07
C PRO A 406 -15.22 -50.55 -5.12
N PRO A 407 -14.47 -51.59 -5.58
CA PRO A 407 -13.44 -52.25 -4.78
C PRO A 407 -11.99 -52.14 -5.32
N ALA A 408 -11.08 -52.79 -4.59
CA ALA A 408 -9.64 -52.90 -4.80
C ALA A 408 -9.19 -53.61 -6.11
N ALA A 409 -8.01 -53.21 -6.61
CA ALA A 409 -7.11 -53.97 -7.49
C ALA A 409 -5.68 -53.47 -7.21
N GLU A 410 -4.85 -54.26 -6.53
CA GLU A 410 -3.89 -55.25 -7.06
C GLU A 410 -2.55 -54.66 -7.53
N ALA A 411 -1.51 -55.34 -7.06
CA ALA A 411 -0.09 -55.01 -7.14
C ALA A 411 0.50 -55.30 -8.53
N SER A 412 1.59 -54.62 -8.88
CA SER A 412 2.73 -55.30 -9.53
C SER A 412 4.01 -54.48 -9.42
N SER A 413 4.98 -55.07 -8.74
CA SER A 413 6.38 -54.69 -8.71
C SER A 413 7.06 -55.28 -9.95
N GLY A 414 7.79 -54.46 -10.72
CA GLY A 414 8.63 -54.88 -11.84
C GLY A 414 10.07 -54.38 -11.64
N GLN A 415 11.03 -55.25 -11.91
CA GLN A 415 12.36 -55.33 -11.31
C GLN A 415 13.48 -54.97 -12.33
N ALA A 416 14.59 -54.39 -11.82
CA ALA A 416 16.01 -54.35 -12.28
C ALA A 416 16.35 -54.44 -13.80
N GLY A 417 17.07 -53.50 -14.43
CA GLY A 417 18.48 -53.04 -14.28
C GLY A 417 19.24 -53.31 -15.61
N PRO A 418 20.57 -53.08 -15.79
CA PRO A 418 21.49 -52.00 -15.37
C PRO A 418 22.32 -51.42 -16.57
N VAL A 419 23.00 -50.27 -16.43
CA VAL A 419 24.24 -49.97 -17.18
C VAL A 419 25.19 -49.11 -16.30
N ALA A 420 26.45 -49.51 -16.27
CA ALA A 420 27.56 -48.98 -15.48
C ALA A 420 28.44 -47.97 -16.26
N ALA A 421 29.47 -47.45 -15.57
CA ALA A 421 30.63 -46.63 -16.01
C ALA A 421 30.46 -45.11 -15.82
N GLU A 422 31.40 -44.32 -15.26
CA GLU A 422 32.74 -44.55 -14.70
C GLU A 422 33.20 -43.27 -13.94
N LEU A 423 34.22 -43.47 -13.11
CA LEU A 423 34.87 -42.66 -12.08
C LEU A 423 35.38 -41.25 -12.47
N THR A 424 35.31 -40.30 -11.54
CA THR A 424 36.41 -39.34 -11.27
C THR A 424 36.32 -38.82 -9.81
N GLU A 425 37.39 -39.01 -9.03
CA GLU A 425 37.58 -38.40 -7.69
C GLU A 425 38.11 -36.96 -7.79
N PRO A 426 37.91 -36.14 -6.73
CA PRO A 426 39.00 -35.31 -6.24
C PRO A 426 39.24 -35.42 -4.72
N THR A 427 40.52 -35.29 -4.39
CA THR A 427 41.20 -35.27 -3.08
C THR A 427 40.83 -34.10 -2.16
N GLY A 428 40.70 -34.34 -0.85
CA GLY A 428 41.00 -33.36 0.22
C GLY A 428 40.01 -33.31 1.41
N PRO A 429 40.46 -33.39 2.69
CA PRO A 429 39.61 -33.72 3.83
C PRO A 429 39.08 -32.49 4.59
N ALA A 430 37.80 -32.51 4.94
CA ALA A 430 37.24 -31.67 6.00
C ALA A 430 36.17 -32.47 6.77
N GLU A 431 36.44 -32.64 8.06
CA GLU A 431 35.67 -33.37 9.06
C GLU A 431 34.25 -32.79 9.21
N ALA A 432 33.24 -33.55 8.77
CA ALA A 432 31.83 -33.17 8.86
C ALA A 432 31.15 -33.92 10.01
N ALA A 433 30.71 -33.16 11.02
CA ALA A 433 29.84 -33.64 12.08
C ALA A 433 28.43 -33.95 11.54
N VAL A 434 27.93 -35.14 11.86
CA VAL A 434 26.59 -35.63 11.50
C VAL A 434 25.49 -34.89 12.30
N PRO A 435 24.45 -34.33 11.67
CA PRO A 435 23.28 -33.83 12.40
C PRO A 435 22.30 -34.97 12.71
N LEU A 436 21.92 -35.12 13.98
CA LEU A 436 20.85 -36.03 14.42
C LEU A 436 19.47 -35.45 14.04
N THR A 437 18.75 -36.14 13.15
CA THR A 437 17.37 -35.83 12.73
C THR A 437 16.34 -36.70 13.46
N THR A 438 15.13 -36.21 13.71
CA THR A 438 13.97 -37.04 14.08
C THR A 438 13.27 -37.59 12.82
N ALA A 439 12.47 -38.65 12.95
CA ALA A 439 11.85 -39.43 11.86
C ALA A 439 10.96 -38.68 10.85
N LEU A 440 10.80 -37.35 10.97
CA LEU A 440 10.05 -36.49 10.06
C LEU A 440 10.88 -35.30 9.51
N GLY A 441 12.22 -35.34 9.62
CA GLY A 441 13.11 -34.52 8.78
C GLY A 441 13.19 -33.00 9.05
N LEU A 442 12.75 -32.50 10.22
CA LEU A 442 12.86 -31.08 10.59
C LEU A 442 14.05 -30.82 11.55
N PRO A 443 14.80 -29.69 11.41
CA PRO A 443 15.96 -29.38 12.23
C PRO A 443 15.60 -28.93 13.65
N LYS A 444 16.26 -29.50 14.68
CA LYS A 444 16.11 -29.10 16.10
C LYS A 444 16.94 -27.85 16.41
N ARG A 445 16.31 -26.83 17.00
CA ARG A 445 16.97 -25.61 17.50
C ARG A 445 17.53 -25.87 18.92
N GLN A 446 18.84 -25.73 19.11
CA GLN A 446 19.46 -25.72 20.44
C GLN A 446 19.37 -24.31 21.06
N PRO A 447 19.08 -24.19 22.38
CA PRO A 447 19.14 -22.91 23.08
C PRO A 447 20.59 -22.46 23.22
N ARG A 448 20.83 -21.17 22.96
CA ARG A 448 22.14 -20.52 23.15
C ARG A 448 22.05 -19.66 24.40
N ASP A 449 22.87 -19.94 25.41
CA ASP A 449 23.02 -19.10 26.60
C ASP A 449 23.59 -17.71 26.22
N PRO A 450 22.96 -16.60 26.61
CA PRO A 450 23.57 -15.28 26.54
C PRO A 450 24.26 -14.94 27.85
N GLY A 451 25.59 -14.84 27.80
CA GLY A 451 26.42 -14.30 28.88
C GLY A 451 26.14 -12.83 29.19
N ALA A 452 26.11 -12.54 30.49
CA ALA A 452 26.32 -11.28 31.21
C ALA A 452 26.31 -9.95 30.43
N ALA A 453 25.19 -9.22 30.53
CA ALA A 453 25.13 -7.76 30.58
C ALA A 453 24.02 -7.35 31.58
N PRO A 454 24.22 -6.32 32.43
CA PRO A 454 23.27 -5.97 33.48
C PRO A 454 22.00 -5.36 32.87
N ARG A 455 20.86 -6.01 33.08
CA ARG A 455 19.54 -5.44 32.78
C ARG A 455 19.13 -4.51 33.93
N PRO A 456 18.58 -3.31 33.65
CA PRO A 456 17.92 -2.52 34.68
C PRO A 456 16.70 -3.29 35.19
N SER A 457 16.58 -3.42 36.51
CA SER A 457 15.45 -4.05 37.20
C SER A 457 14.18 -3.24 36.96
N LEU A 458 13.15 -3.88 36.39
CA LEU A 458 11.79 -3.36 36.43
C LEU A 458 11.34 -3.32 37.91
N PRO A 459 10.60 -2.29 38.34
CA PRO A 459 10.07 -2.23 39.70
C PRO A 459 9.11 -3.40 39.92
N SER A 460 9.34 -4.15 40.99
CA SER A 460 8.46 -5.21 41.45
C SER A 460 7.07 -4.62 41.74
N GLN A 461 6.05 -5.07 41.02
CA GLN A 461 4.66 -4.86 41.42
C GLN A 461 4.39 -5.74 42.65
N GLU A 462 4.60 -5.18 43.85
CA GLU A 462 3.87 -5.64 45.01
C GLU A 462 2.41 -5.25 44.82
N ALA A 463 1.53 -6.25 44.77
CA ALA A 463 0.11 -6.04 44.70
C ALA A 463 -0.34 -5.26 45.95
N LEU A 464 -0.91 -4.07 45.74
CA LEU A 464 -1.74 -3.38 46.74
C LEU A 464 -2.96 -4.25 47.02
N THR A 465 -2.83 -5.19 47.94
CA THR A 465 -3.98 -5.81 48.58
C THR A 465 -3.66 -5.96 50.06
N ASP A 466 -4.50 -5.33 50.87
CA ASP A 466 -4.62 -5.45 52.33
C ASP A 466 -3.93 -4.38 53.19
N SER A 467 -4.30 -3.11 52.98
CA SER A 467 -4.29 -2.13 54.07
C SER A 467 -5.64 -1.44 54.14
N GLY A 468 -6.41 -1.73 55.18
CA GLY A 468 -7.62 -0.98 55.55
C GLY A 468 -7.33 0.42 56.10
N ASP A 469 -6.16 0.98 55.78
CA ASP A 469 -5.72 2.30 56.23
C ASP A 469 -5.94 3.32 55.10
N PRO A 470 -6.89 4.26 55.24
CA PRO A 470 -7.21 5.24 54.20
C PRO A 470 -6.03 6.17 53.88
N ALA A 471 -5.05 6.34 54.78
CA ALA A 471 -3.86 7.17 54.51
C ALA A 471 -2.88 6.47 53.54
N ALA A 472 -2.65 5.16 53.72
CA ALA A 472 -1.78 4.37 52.85
C ALA A 472 -2.37 4.18 51.44
N LEU A 473 -3.70 4.08 51.35
CA LEU A 473 -4.41 4.08 50.07
C LEU A 473 -4.28 5.44 49.38
N ALA A 474 -4.49 6.55 50.09
CA ALA A 474 -4.31 7.89 49.53
C ALA A 474 -2.88 8.13 49.02
N GLU A 475 -1.86 7.65 49.73
CA GLU A 475 -0.46 7.70 49.27
C GLU A 475 -0.22 6.84 48.01
N GLY A 476 -0.77 5.63 47.95
CA GLY A 476 -0.69 4.78 46.75
C GLY A 476 -1.39 5.40 45.54
N PHE A 477 -2.54 6.05 45.75
CA PHE A 477 -3.27 6.78 44.71
C PHE A 477 -2.52 8.02 44.24
N GLU A 478 -1.90 8.77 45.15
CA GLU A 478 -1.05 9.91 44.83
C GLU A 478 0.20 9.50 44.03
N GLN A 479 0.77 8.33 44.33
CA GLN A 479 1.90 7.76 43.60
C GLN A 479 1.50 7.32 42.18
N MET A 480 0.31 6.73 42.01
CA MET A 480 -0.25 6.40 40.69
C MET A 480 -0.57 7.67 39.87
N ARG A 481 -1.16 8.70 40.51
CA ARG A 481 -1.41 10.01 39.91
C ARG A 481 -0.10 10.64 39.40
N ARG A 482 0.95 10.57 40.21
CA ARG A 482 2.28 11.09 39.86
C ARG A 482 2.87 10.34 38.65
N ALA A 483 2.82 9.02 38.66
CA ALA A 483 3.31 8.19 37.54
C ALA A 483 2.55 8.45 36.23
N LEU A 484 1.23 8.66 36.29
CA LEU A 484 0.41 9.01 35.12
C LEU A 484 0.68 10.45 34.64
N SER A 485 0.99 11.38 35.54
CA SER A 485 1.35 12.76 35.19
C SER A 485 2.77 12.90 34.63
N GLU A 486 3.74 12.15 35.15
CA GLU A 486 5.13 12.15 34.69
C GLU A 486 5.27 11.52 33.29
N GLY A 487 4.39 10.58 32.92
CA GLY A 487 4.29 10.05 31.56
C GLY A 487 3.71 11.03 30.52
N TYR A 488 3.11 12.14 30.96
CA TYR A 488 2.46 13.15 30.10
C TYR A 488 3.06 14.55 30.23
N GLY A 489 4.07 14.74 31.10
CA GLY A 489 4.55 16.06 31.49
C GLY A 489 6.04 16.13 31.74
N ASP A 490 6.88 15.76 30.77
CA ASP A 490 8.15 16.46 30.53
C ASP A 490 8.73 16.09 29.16
N SER A 491 8.57 16.99 28.19
CA SER A 491 9.42 17.04 27.00
C SER A 491 9.63 18.50 26.61
N ASP A 492 10.01 19.33 27.58
CA ASP A 492 10.73 20.57 27.28
C ASP A 492 11.34 21.16 28.57
N THR A 493 12.48 20.63 28.96
CA THR A 493 13.56 21.46 29.47
C THR A 493 14.88 20.95 28.89
N ASP A 494 15.40 21.65 27.87
CA ASP A 494 16.81 21.60 27.48
C ASP A 494 17.57 22.66 28.30
N PRO A 495 18.42 22.27 29.27
CA PRO A 495 19.36 23.19 29.87
C PRO A 495 20.76 22.89 29.34
N GLY A 496 21.19 23.62 28.31
CA GLY A 496 22.64 23.82 28.12
C GLY A 496 23.15 23.92 26.70
N GLY A 497 22.80 25.01 26.01
CA GLY A 497 23.63 25.55 24.92
C GLY A 497 25.03 25.90 25.44
N ARG A 498 25.99 25.01 25.20
CA ARG A 498 27.42 25.30 25.40
C ARG A 498 27.89 26.23 24.28
N SER A 499 28.17 27.46 24.68
CA SER A 499 29.05 28.39 23.97
C SER A 499 30.39 27.72 23.64
N ARG A 500 30.74 27.66 22.35
CA ARG A 500 32.13 27.55 21.90
C ARG A 500 32.39 28.63 20.86
N THR A 501 33.33 29.50 21.25
CA THR A 501 34.25 30.24 20.38
C THR A 501 34.78 29.41 19.23
#